data_AF-A0A4V3P7Y3-F1
#
_entry.id   AF-A0A4V3P7Y3-F1
#
_cell.length_a   1.000
_cell.length_b   1.000
_cell.length_c   1.000
_cell.angle_alpha   90.00
_cell.angle_beta   90.00
_cell.angle_gamma   90.00
#
_symmetry.space_group_name_H-M   'P 1'
#
loop_
_entity.id
_entity.type
_entity.pdbx_description
1 polymer ?
#
loop_
_entity_poly.entity_id
_entity_poly.type
_entity_poly.pdbx_seq_one_letter_code
_entity_poly.pdbx_strand_id
1 'polypeptide(L)' 'RVERQTLRKLPVSRDILFTIRIHLDPLKALDAHPDRAALAASFAQQLLALDQQQLDYKGLTADRDRLVEFLGGMAGSA' A
#
# COMPACT_ATOMS: atom_id res chain seq x y z
N ARG A 1 -1.93 -1.02 -4.32
CA ARG A 1 -2.01 -2.51 -4.47
C ARG A 1 -1.89 -3.12 -3.08
N VAL A 2 -2.83 -3.97 -2.67
CA VAL A 2 -2.76 -4.72 -1.40
C VAL A 2 -2.96 -6.20 -1.69
N GLU A 3 -2.20 -7.06 -1.02
CA GLU A 3 -2.32 -8.51 -1.15
C GLU A 3 -2.94 -9.10 0.12
N ARG A 4 -4.12 -9.70 -0.03
CA ARG A 4 -4.71 -10.53 1.01
C ARG A 4 -4.24 -11.95 0.82
N GLN A 5 -3.30 -12.36 1.66
CA GLN A 5 -2.66 -13.66 1.59
C GLN A 5 -3.29 -14.64 2.60
N THR A 6 -3.46 -15.91 2.21
CA THR A 6 -3.89 -16.96 3.14
C THR A 6 -3.06 -18.22 2.98
N LEU A 7 -2.76 -18.89 4.09
CA LEU A 7 -2.14 -20.21 4.12
C LEU A 7 -3.16 -21.22 4.65
N ARG A 8 -3.37 -22.32 3.93
CA ARG A 8 -4.25 -23.41 4.36
C ARG A 8 -3.63 -24.77 4.08
N LYS A 9 -3.53 -25.62 5.09
CA LYS A 9 -3.17 -27.03 4.91
C LYS A 9 -4.33 -27.79 4.28
N LEU A 10 -4.09 -28.48 3.16
CA LEU A 10 -5.12 -29.26 2.47
C LEU A 10 -5.42 -30.55 3.25
N PRO A 11 -6.70 -30.94 3.38
CA PRO A 11 -7.10 -32.03 4.27
C PRO A 11 -6.62 -33.41 3.80
N VAL A 12 -6.50 -33.62 2.48
CA VAL A 12 -6.12 -34.90 1.90
C VAL A 12 -4.62 -34.98 1.61
N SER A 13 -4.11 -34.12 0.72
CA SER A 13 -2.70 -34.16 0.30
C SER A 13 -1.72 -33.66 1.37
N ARG A 14 -2.22 -32.93 2.38
CA ARG A 14 -1.42 -32.28 3.44
C ARG A 14 -0.49 -31.17 2.97
N ASP A 15 -0.53 -30.79 1.69
CA ASP A 15 0.20 -29.63 1.16
C ASP A 15 -0.31 -28.32 1.76
N ILE A 16 0.48 -27.26 1.60
CA ILE A 16 0.08 -25.90 1.95
C ILE A 16 -0.41 -25.16 0.70
N LEU A 17 -1.70 -24.85 0.67
CA LEU A 17 -2.27 -23.92 -0.28
C LEU A 17 -1.98 -22.50 0.19
N PHE A 18 -1.15 -21.79 -0.56
CA PHE A 18 -0.93 -20.36 -0.41
C PHE A 18 -1.74 -19.61 -1.48
N THR A 19 -2.63 -18.71 -1.05
CA THR A 19 -3.39 -17.88 -2.00
C THR A 19 -3.04 -16.42 -1.83
N ILE A 20 -2.99 -15.70 -2.95
CA ILE A 20 -2.77 -14.26 -3.00
C ILE A 20 -3.95 -13.63 -3.72
N ARG A 21 -4.77 -12.86 -2.99
CA ARG A 21 -5.81 -12.02 -3.61
C ARG A 21 -5.31 -10.58 -3.71
N ILE A 22 -5.15 -10.10 -4.93
CA ILE A 22 -4.68 -8.74 -5.23
C ILE A 22 -5.88 -7.80 -5.27
N HIS A 23 -5.83 -6.72 -4.48
CA HIS A 23 -6.75 -5.58 -4.57
C HIS A 23 -6.01 -4.38 -5.17
N LEU A 24 -6.64 -3.74 -6.14
CA LEU A 24 -6.13 -2.54 -6.82
C LEU A 24 -7.15 -1.42 -6.64
N ASP A 25 -6.94 -0.62 -5.60
CA ASP A 25 -7.71 0.60 -5.38
C ASP A 25 -6.91 1.79 -5.92
N PRO A 26 -7.51 2.62 -6.79
CA PRO A 26 -6.84 3.81 -7.27
C PRO A 26 -6.78 4.85 -6.13
N LEU A 27 -5.71 5.66 -6.07
CA LEU A 27 -5.56 6.67 -5.01
C LEU A 27 -6.75 7.64 -4.92
N LYS A 28 -7.41 7.94 -6.05
CA LYS A 28 -8.65 8.75 -6.09
C LYS A 28 -9.80 8.17 -5.25
N ALA A 29 -9.78 6.88 -4.91
CA ALA A 29 -10.78 6.29 -4.04
C ALA A 29 -10.70 6.84 -2.60
N LEU A 30 -9.54 7.36 -2.20
CA LEU A 30 -9.36 8.02 -0.91
C LEU A 30 -10.22 9.29 -0.78
N ASP A 31 -10.52 10.00 -1.87
CA ASP A 31 -11.30 11.24 -1.84
C ASP A 31 -12.70 11.04 -1.24
N ALA A 32 -13.30 9.88 -1.49
CA ALA A 32 -14.62 9.50 -0.99
C ALA A 32 -14.59 8.88 0.42
N HIS A 33 -13.40 8.65 1.00
CA HIS A 33 -13.28 8.01 2.30
C HIS A 33 -13.50 9.04 3.43
N PRO A 34 -14.33 8.75 4.45
CA PRO A 34 -14.54 9.66 5.59
C PRO A 34 -13.23 10.08 6.27
N ASP A 35 -12.30 9.14 6.43
CA ASP A 35 -10.99 9.36 7.05
C ASP A 35 -9.86 9.75 6.06
N ARG A 36 -10.19 10.34 4.91
CA ARG A 36 -9.21 10.58 3.82
C ARG A 36 -7.90 11.22 4.29
N ALA A 37 -7.98 12.21 5.19
CA ALA A 37 -6.82 12.98 5.62
C ALA A 37 -5.87 12.14 6.47
N ALA A 38 -6.42 11.37 7.41
CA ALA A 38 -5.64 10.47 8.25
C ALA A 38 -5.01 9.33 7.43
N LEU A 39 -5.75 8.76 6.49
CA LEU A 39 -5.23 7.73 5.58
C LEU A 39 -4.12 8.26 4.68
N ALA A 40 -4.31 9.45 4.08
CA ALA A 40 -3.32 10.08 3.23
C ALA A 40 -2.02 10.40 4.01
N ALA A 41 -2.14 10.97 5.22
CA ALA A 41 -1.00 11.22 6.09
C ALA A 41 -0.25 9.92 6.45
N SER A 42 -0.99 8.87 6.82
CA SER A 42 -0.40 7.56 7.12
C SER A 42 0.33 6.95 5.91
N PHE A 43 -0.23 7.06 4.71
CA PHE A 43 0.43 6.57 3.49
C PHE A 43 1.69 7.38 3.16
N ALA A 44 1.67 8.70 3.33
CA ALA A 44 2.85 9.54 3.14
C ALA A 44 3.97 9.14 4.11
N GLN A 45 3.64 8.95 5.39
CA GLN A 45 4.60 8.50 6.40
C GLN A 45 5.18 7.11 6.07
N GLN A 46 4.36 6.18 5.59
CA GLN A 46 4.83 4.86 5.20
C GLN A 46 5.79 4.90 4.01
N LEU A 47 5.53 5.75 3.00
CA LEU A 47 6.45 5.97 1.88
C LEU A 47 7.77 6.61 2.33
N LEU A 48 7.69 7.54 3.28
CA LEU A 48 8.87 8.19 3.85
C LEU A 48 9.75 7.22 4.66
N ALA A 49 9.14 6.23 5.31
CA ALA A 49 9.81 5.23 6.11
C ALA A 49 10.49 4.09 5.31
N LEU A 50 10.26 4.01 3.99
CA LEU A 50 10.94 3.02 3.15
C LEU A 50 12.42 3.38 2.99
N ASP A 51 13.29 2.40 3.21
CA ASP A 51 14.71 2.53 2.90
C ASP A 51 14.98 2.39 1.39
N GLN A 52 16.20 2.71 0.96
CA GLN A 52 16.58 2.68 -0.46
C GLN A 52 16.40 1.29 -1.10
N GLN A 53 16.79 0.21 -0.41
CA GLN A 53 16.68 -1.14 -0.95
C GLN A 53 15.22 -1.54 -1.12
N GLN A 54 14.35 -1.14 -0.19
CA GLN A 54 12.92 -1.37 -0.27
C GLN A 54 12.27 -0.56 -1.40
N LEU A 55 12.69 0.68 -1.62
CA LEU A 55 12.22 1.51 -2.73
C LEU A 55 12.61 0.89 -4.07
N ASP A 56 13.85 0.44 -4.21
CA ASP A 56 14.35 -0.20 -5.42
C ASP A 56 13.61 -1.52 -5.69
N TYR A 57 13.44 -2.36 -4.66
CA TYR A 57 12.69 -3.61 -4.76
C TYR A 57 11.21 -3.39 -5.12
N LYS A 58 10.59 -2.32 -4.62
CA LYS A 58 9.19 -1.97 -4.91
C LYS A 58 9.02 -1.17 -6.20
N GLY A 59 10.12 -0.75 -6.85
CA GLY A 59 10.08 0.09 -8.05
C GLY A 59 9.51 1.49 -7.79
N LEU A 60 9.71 2.05 -6.59
CA LEU A 60 9.14 3.33 -6.16
C LEU A 60 10.15 4.48 -6.12
N THR A 61 11.42 4.22 -6.43
CA THR A 61 12.52 5.19 -6.27
C THR A 61 12.26 6.50 -7.03
N ALA A 62 11.70 6.44 -8.24
CA ALA A 62 11.42 7.64 -9.04
C ALA A 62 10.18 8.42 -8.59
N ASP A 63 9.20 7.74 -7.98
CA ASP A 63 7.87 8.30 -7.72
C ASP A 63 7.60 8.62 -6.24
N ARG A 64 8.46 8.17 -5.31
CA ARG A 64 8.27 8.32 -3.85
C ARG A 64 7.91 9.75 -3.47
N ASP A 65 8.78 10.69 -3.82
CA ASP A 65 8.64 12.07 -3.32
C ASP A 65 7.42 12.76 -3.94
N ARG A 66 7.12 12.48 -5.23
CA ARG A 66 5.90 12.94 -5.90
C ARG A 66 4.63 12.38 -5.25
N LEU A 67 4.65 11.11 -4.85
CA LEU A 67 3.51 10.49 -4.16
C LEU A 67 3.33 11.08 -2.75
N VAL A 68 4.42 11.31 -2.02
CA VAL A 68 4.39 11.95 -0.70
C VAL A 68 3.79 13.35 -0.78
N GLU A 69 4.20 14.16 -1.75
CA GLU A 69 3.66 15.51 -1.97
C GLU A 69 2.15 15.47 -2.25
N PHE A 70 1.73 14.60 -3.17
CA PHE A 70 0.31 14.42 -3.49
C PHE A 70 -0.53 14.01 -2.26
N LEU A 71 -0.02 13.07 -1.46
CA LEU A 71 -0.67 12.61 -0.24
C LEU A 71 -0.71 13.71 0.85
N GLY A 72 0.35 14.53 0.96
CA GLY A 72 0.41 15.68 1.86
C GLY A 72 -0.68 16.71 1.56
N GLY A 73 -0.88 17.03 0.27
CA GLY A 73 -1.96 17.89 -0.18
C GLY A 73 -3.35 17.36 0.20
N MET A 74 -3.60 16.05 0.05
CA MET A 74 -4.86 15.43 0.48
C MET A 74 -5.05 15.40 1.99
N ALA A 75 -3.96 15.32 2.76
CA ALA A 75 -3.99 15.36 4.22
C ALA A 75 -4.28 16.76 4.79
N GLY A 76 -4.29 17.81 3.95
CA GLY A 76 -4.39 19.19 4.40
C GLY A 76 -3.13 19.70 5.10
N SER A 77 -2.01 18.97 4.93
CA SER A 77 -0.68 19.38 5.39
C SER A 77 -0.04 20.16 4.25
N ALA A 78 -0.30 21.47 4.19
CA ALA A 78 0.39 22.39 3.29
C ALA A 78 1.69 22.87 3.93
#